data_AF-A0A4R6S8W3-F1
#
_entry.id   AF-A0A4R6S8W3-F1
#
_cell.length_a   1.000
_cell.length_b   1.000
_cell.length_c   1.000
_cell.angle_alpha   90.00
_cell.angle_beta   90.00
_cell.angle_gamma   90.00
#
_symmetry.space_group_name_H-M   'P 1'
#
loop_
_entity.id
_entity.type
_entity.pdbx_description
1 polymer ?
#
loop_
_entity_poly.entity_id
_entity_poly.type
_entity_poly.pdbx_seq_one_letter_code
_entity_poly.pdbx_strand_id
1 'polypeptide(L)'
;MATTGEQAEDRTTLFKMLLKERHLQEHRAFCREYDRVAAKMNPRPDAQPPSKAQFYRWLAGDMRRLPYPDHCRILERMFPDWTVNQLFEPYSDGLAYVPEPAPAAEPMTPTPAANVPPEFVALYAHRADTPNELWLKLLKGANERIDLFANASLFLPEDNPEAIEVIKAKAGSGVKVRILLGDPKSEAAKLRGYEEQLFDGIPGRIQMALAYYKPLVGIDGVEFRLQATSLYNSIFRYDDEMLINQHIYGAYGYIAPILHLRKQPGADMFDTYMKSFDRVWDEESYEYLPD
;
A
#
# COMPACT_ATOMS: atom_id res chain seq x y z
N MET A 1 -19.52 8.44 62.95
CA MET A 1 -18.15 8.48 62.42
C MET A 1 -17.97 7.29 61.50
N ALA A 2 -17.36 7.54 60.34
CA ALA A 2 -16.93 6.58 59.32
C ALA A 2 -16.23 5.34 59.93
N THR A 3 -16.16 4.18 59.29
CA THR A 3 -15.61 4.00 57.94
C THR A 3 -16.11 2.70 57.29
N THR A 4 -16.64 2.84 56.09
CA THR A 4 -16.82 1.79 55.08
C THR A 4 -15.43 1.28 54.68
N GLY A 5 -15.13 0.02 55.01
CA GLY A 5 -14.02 -0.71 54.40
C GLY A 5 -14.54 -1.40 53.15
N GLU A 6 -14.71 -0.63 52.09
CA GLU A 6 -15.04 -1.09 50.75
C GLU A 6 -13.95 -2.09 50.32
N GLN A 7 -14.32 -3.37 50.23
CA GLN A 7 -13.44 -4.39 49.68
C GLN A 7 -13.14 -3.98 48.25
N ALA A 8 -11.85 -3.82 47.93
CA ALA A 8 -11.41 -3.61 46.56
C ALA A 8 -11.83 -4.84 45.74
N GLU A 9 -12.93 -4.71 44.99
CA GLU A 9 -13.32 -5.65 43.96
C GLU A 9 -12.10 -5.89 43.05
N ASP A 10 -11.67 -7.15 42.95
CA ASP A 10 -10.63 -7.60 42.02
C ASP A 10 -11.15 -7.40 40.59
N ARG A 11 -11.01 -6.16 40.10
CA ARG A 11 -11.45 -5.71 38.78
C ARG A 11 -10.64 -6.44 37.72
N THR A 12 -11.11 -7.62 37.35
CA THR A 12 -10.56 -8.41 36.25
C THR A 12 -10.79 -7.65 34.94
N THR A 13 -9.75 -7.47 34.13
CA THR A 13 -9.89 -6.87 32.80
C THR A 13 -10.39 -7.90 31.80
N LEU A 14 -11.01 -7.43 30.71
CA LEU A 14 -11.38 -8.29 29.59
C LEU A 14 -10.15 -9.05 29.04
N PHE A 15 -9.00 -8.38 28.97
CA PHE A 15 -7.72 -8.97 28.56
C PHE A 15 -7.31 -10.16 29.43
N LYS A 16 -7.40 -10.02 30.76
CA LYS A 16 -7.09 -11.10 31.72
C LYS A 16 -8.03 -12.30 31.53
N MET A 17 -9.30 -12.05 31.21
CA MET A 17 -10.28 -13.10 30.93
C MET A 17 -9.99 -13.83 29.60
N LEU A 18 -9.75 -13.10 28.51
CA LEU A 18 -9.47 -13.68 27.18
C LEU A 18 -8.17 -14.48 27.15
N LEU A 19 -7.13 -14.02 27.87
CA LEU A 19 -5.91 -14.80 28.05
C LEU A 19 -6.18 -16.11 28.81
N LYS A 20 -7.16 -16.10 29.73
CA LYS A 20 -7.53 -17.30 30.48
C LYS A 20 -8.18 -18.35 29.59
N GLU A 21 -9.11 -17.92 28.76
CA GLU A 21 -9.82 -18.76 27.79
C GLU A 21 -8.87 -19.36 26.73
N ARG A 22 -7.88 -18.58 26.28
CA ARG A 22 -6.93 -19.02 25.25
C ARG A 22 -5.68 -19.71 25.80
N HIS A 23 -5.60 -19.95 27.12
CA HIS A 23 -4.43 -20.54 27.78
C HIS A 23 -3.11 -19.76 27.58
N LEU A 24 -3.20 -18.43 27.54
CA LEU A 24 -2.08 -17.49 27.30
C LEU A 24 -1.73 -16.66 28.55
N GLN A 25 -2.09 -17.11 29.74
CA GLN A 25 -1.85 -16.37 31.00
C GLN A 25 -0.37 -16.31 31.39
N GLU A 26 0.44 -17.24 30.88
CA GLU A 26 1.89 -17.24 31.12
C GLU A 26 2.61 -16.30 30.15
N HIS A 27 3.47 -15.42 30.67
CA HIS A 27 4.25 -14.46 29.86
C HIS A 27 4.97 -15.10 28.67
N ARG A 28 5.58 -16.29 28.85
CA ARG A 28 6.27 -16.99 27.77
C ARG A 28 5.31 -17.51 26.69
N ALA A 29 4.13 -18.00 27.08
CA ALA A 29 3.12 -18.46 26.14
C ALA A 29 2.55 -17.28 25.35
N PHE A 30 2.26 -16.18 26.04
CA PHE A 30 1.83 -14.93 25.42
C PHE A 30 2.84 -14.39 24.40
N CYS A 31 4.13 -14.30 24.76
CA CYS A 31 5.15 -13.78 23.83
C CYS A 31 5.28 -14.64 22.57
N ARG A 32 5.16 -15.97 22.67
CA ARG A 32 5.18 -16.84 21.47
C ARG A 32 4.00 -16.55 20.52
N GLU A 33 2.82 -16.31 21.08
CA GLU A 33 1.65 -15.92 20.28
C GLU A 33 1.84 -14.54 19.65
N TYR A 34 2.29 -13.60 20.48
CA TYR A 34 2.61 -12.24 20.08
C TYR A 34 3.59 -12.20 18.90
N ASP A 35 4.73 -12.90 19.01
CA ASP A 35 5.75 -12.94 17.97
C ASP A 35 5.24 -13.60 16.68
N ARG A 36 4.41 -14.65 16.80
CA ARG A 36 3.78 -15.30 15.64
C ARG A 36 2.86 -14.35 14.88
N VAL A 37 2.08 -13.54 15.60
CA VAL A 37 1.20 -12.53 15.00
C VAL A 37 2.02 -11.38 14.43
N ALA A 38 3.00 -10.87 15.17
CA ALA A 38 3.88 -9.79 14.75
C ALA A 38 4.63 -10.12 13.46
N ALA A 39 5.16 -11.34 13.31
CA ALA A 39 5.89 -11.78 12.12
C ALA A 39 5.06 -11.68 10.82
N LYS A 40 3.72 -11.71 10.91
CA LYS A 40 2.81 -11.58 9.76
C LYS A 40 2.51 -10.12 9.38
N MET A 41 3.00 -9.15 10.16
CA MET A 41 2.65 -7.73 10.03
C MET A 41 3.83 -6.85 9.61
N ASN A 42 4.93 -7.45 9.15
CA ASN A 42 6.19 -6.78 8.78
C ASN A 42 6.64 -5.76 9.86
N PRO A 43 6.90 -6.24 11.09
CA PRO A 43 7.12 -5.38 12.25
C PRO A 43 8.44 -4.62 12.11
N ARG A 44 8.56 -3.49 12.82
CA ARG A 44 9.83 -2.76 12.87
C ARG A 44 10.96 -3.67 13.41
N PRO A 45 12.21 -3.51 12.94
CA PRO A 45 13.34 -4.34 13.37
C PRO A 45 13.60 -4.35 14.89
N ASP A 46 13.15 -3.31 15.61
CA ASP A 46 13.29 -3.11 17.05
C ASP A 46 12.01 -3.45 17.84
N ALA A 47 10.93 -3.90 17.18
CA ALA A 47 9.68 -4.24 17.84
C ALA A 47 9.82 -5.52 18.66
N GLN A 48 10.03 -5.37 19.97
CA GLN A 48 10.12 -6.48 20.90
C GLN A 48 8.75 -6.81 21.52
N PRO A 49 8.49 -8.09 21.88
CA PRO A 49 7.35 -8.44 22.70
C PRO A 49 7.42 -7.73 24.06
N PRO A 50 6.28 -7.54 24.75
CA PRO A 50 6.28 -6.84 26.03
C PRO A 50 7.14 -7.57 27.07
N SER A 51 7.87 -6.80 27.85
CA SER A 51 8.60 -7.32 29.01
C SER A 51 7.65 -7.98 30.02
N LYS A 52 8.18 -8.87 30.86
CA LYS A 52 7.40 -9.55 31.91
C LYS A 52 6.65 -8.55 32.81
N ALA A 53 7.29 -7.43 33.14
CA ALA A 53 6.67 -6.36 33.93
C ALA A 53 5.57 -5.60 33.18
N GLN A 54 5.72 -5.37 31.87
CA GLN A 54 4.64 -4.81 31.04
C GLN A 54 3.44 -5.76 30.97
N PHE A 55 3.70 -7.05 30.71
CA PHE A 55 2.66 -8.07 30.62
C PHE A 55 1.82 -8.21 31.90
N TYR A 56 2.46 -8.28 33.08
CA TYR A 56 1.70 -8.36 34.33
C TYR A 56 0.98 -7.07 34.70
N ARG A 57 1.49 -5.88 34.29
CA ARG A 57 0.73 -4.62 34.42
C ARG A 57 -0.52 -4.61 33.56
N TRP A 58 -0.43 -5.12 32.33
CA TRP A 58 -1.58 -5.30 31.44
C TRP A 58 -2.61 -6.25 32.03
N LEU A 59 -2.15 -7.37 32.61
CA LEU A 59 -3.01 -8.36 33.27
C LEU A 59 -3.72 -7.78 34.50
N ALA A 60 -3.03 -6.93 35.26
CA ALA A 60 -3.59 -6.27 36.44
C ALA A 60 -4.54 -5.11 36.11
N GLY A 61 -4.59 -4.65 34.84
CA GLY A 61 -5.35 -3.46 34.46
C GLY A 61 -4.79 -2.15 35.02
N ASP A 62 -3.59 -2.17 35.62
CA ASP A 62 -2.93 -1.00 36.21
C ASP A 62 -2.18 -0.20 35.13
N MET A 63 -2.95 0.38 34.21
CA MET A 63 -2.43 1.17 33.09
C MET A 63 -2.97 2.60 33.13
N ARG A 64 -2.05 3.57 33.21
CA ARG A 64 -2.37 5.00 33.09
C ARG A 64 -2.65 5.45 31.65
N ARG A 65 -2.11 4.71 30.68
CA ARG A 65 -2.21 4.97 29.23
C ARG A 65 -2.16 3.63 28.50
N LEU A 66 -2.72 3.59 27.29
CA LEU A 66 -2.62 2.43 26.40
C LEU A 66 -1.17 2.08 26.08
N PRO A 67 -0.91 0.82 25.65
CA PRO A 67 0.38 0.42 25.10
C PRO A 67 0.84 1.30 23.93
N TYR A 68 2.12 1.21 23.58
CA TYR A 68 2.63 1.85 22.36
C TYR A 68 1.89 1.34 21.11
N PRO A 69 1.76 2.16 20.04
CA PRO A 69 0.96 1.84 18.86
C PRO A 69 1.22 0.46 18.24
N ASP A 70 2.47 -0.01 18.24
CA ASP A 70 2.82 -1.33 17.70
C ASP A 70 2.24 -2.49 18.53
N HIS A 71 2.24 -2.36 19.86
CA HIS A 71 1.55 -3.30 20.74
C HIS A 71 0.04 -3.28 20.51
N CYS A 72 -0.55 -2.09 20.29
CA CYS A 72 -1.98 -1.98 20.03
C CYS A 72 -2.41 -2.75 18.78
N ARG A 73 -1.69 -2.57 17.67
CA ARG A 73 -1.97 -3.29 16.41
C ARG A 73 -1.86 -4.80 16.58
N ILE A 74 -0.83 -5.27 17.28
CA ILE A 74 -0.62 -6.70 17.49
C ILE A 74 -1.68 -7.29 18.42
N LEU A 75 -2.05 -6.59 19.50
CA LEU A 75 -3.11 -7.00 20.41
C LEU A 75 -4.47 -7.08 19.69
N GLU A 76 -4.84 -6.09 18.90
CA GLU A 76 -6.09 -6.13 18.10
C GLU A 76 -6.08 -7.27 17.07
N ARG A 77 -4.90 -7.68 16.58
CA ARG A 77 -4.78 -8.84 15.71
C ARG A 77 -4.82 -10.17 16.45
N MET A 78 -4.30 -10.22 17.69
CA MET A 78 -4.42 -11.37 18.58
C MET A 78 -5.88 -11.56 19.04
N PHE A 79 -6.64 -10.48 19.20
CA PHE A 79 -8.03 -10.48 19.66
C PHE A 79 -8.94 -9.73 18.66
N PRO A 80 -9.22 -10.32 17.49
CA PRO A 80 -9.85 -9.62 16.36
C PRO A 80 -11.24 -9.04 16.64
N ASP A 81 -11.96 -9.57 17.63
CA ASP A 81 -13.30 -9.12 18.01
C ASP A 81 -13.27 -7.93 18.98
N TRP A 82 -12.08 -7.48 19.41
CA TRP A 82 -11.90 -6.52 20.50
C TRP A 82 -10.89 -5.44 20.14
N THR A 83 -11.27 -4.19 20.33
CA THR A 83 -10.32 -3.06 20.25
C THR A 83 -9.39 -3.06 21.46
N VAL A 84 -8.21 -2.45 21.33
CA VAL A 84 -7.28 -2.41 22.47
C VAL A 84 -7.85 -1.67 23.69
N ASN A 85 -8.74 -0.70 23.48
CA ASN A 85 -9.41 0.01 24.56
C ASN A 85 -10.29 -0.96 25.37
N GLN A 86 -11.13 -1.73 24.68
CA GLN A 86 -12.03 -2.70 25.30
C GLN A 86 -11.28 -3.81 26.04
N LEU A 87 -10.13 -4.25 25.52
CA LEU A 87 -9.29 -5.25 26.21
C LEU A 87 -8.91 -4.82 27.63
N PHE A 88 -8.71 -3.52 27.87
CA PHE A 88 -8.28 -3.01 29.17
C PHE A 88 -9.41 -2.44 30.03
N GLU A 89 -10.67 -2.56 29.60
CA GLU A 89 -11.83 -2.18 30.40
C GLU A 89 -12.14 -3.23 31.50
N PRO A 90 -12.73 -2.81 32.63
CA PRO A 90 -13.19 -3.72 33.67
C PRO A 90 -14.25 -4.69 33.15
N TYR A 91 -14.05 -5.98 33.40
CA TYR A 91 -15.01 -7.04 33.11
C TYR A 91 -15.93 -7.22 34.32
N SER A 92 -17.24 -6.96 34.16
CA SER A 92 -18.27 -7.26 35.16
C SER A 92 -19.14 -8.43 34.69
N ASP A 93 -19.51 -9.32 35.61
CA ASP A 93 -20.17 -10.64 35.41
C ASP A 93 -21.61 -10.58 34.81
N GLY A 94 -21.97 -9.49 34.13
CA GLY A 94 -23.21 -9.35 33.37
C GLY A 94 -22.92 -9.10 31.90
N LEU A 95 -22.77 -10.15 31.10
CA LEU A 95 -22.79 -10.06 29.63
C LEU A 95 -24.20 -9.71 29.15
N ALA A 96 -24.61 -8.45 29.34
CA ALA A 96 -25.77 -7.87 28.64
C ALA A 96 -25.38 -7.30 27.27
N TYR A 97 -24.09 -7.28 26.96
CA TYR A 97 -23.56 -6.85 25.67
C TYR A 97 -22.28 -7.62 25.35
N VAL A 98 -22.43 -8.77 24.70
CA VAL A 98 -21.40 -9.28 23.80
C VAL A 98 -21.55 -8.41 22.55
N PRO A 99 -20.59 -7.54 22.18
CA PRO A 99 -20.60 -6.99 20.84
C PRO A 99 -20.64 -8.21 19.92
N GLU A 100 -21.65 -8.30 19.04
CA GLU A 100 -21.64 -9.30 18.00
C GLU A 100 -20.23 -9.31 17.41
N PRO A 101 -19.53 -10.47 17.37
CA PRO A 101 -18.24 -10.53 16.70
C PRO A 101 -18.47 -9.87 15.36
N ALA A 102 -17.68 -8.84 15.04
CA ALA A 102 -17.70 -8.28 13.69
C ALA A 102 -17.60 -9.50 12.80
N PRO A 103 -18.64 -9.80 11.99
CA PRO A 103 -18.91 -11.14 11.51
C PRO A 103 -17.59 -11.67 11.01
N ALA A 104 -17.09 -12.72 11.69
CA ALA A 104 -15.82 -13.34 11.34
C ALA A 104 -15.89 -13.45 9.85
N ALA A 105 -15.06 -12.66 9.14
CA ALA A 105 -15.24 -12.52 7.70
C ALA A 105 -15.33 -13.94 7.22
N GLU A 106 -16.53 -14.34 6.78
CA GLU A 106 -16.66 -15.66 6.20
C GLU A 106 -15.54 -15.70 5.15
N PRO A 107 -14.96 -16.85 4.80
CA PRO A 107 -14.53 -16.94 3.43
C PRO A 107 -15.79 -16.60 2.63
N MET A 108 -15.99 -15.32 2.34
CA MET A 108 -16.74 -14.83 1.23
C MET A 108 -16.01 -15.57 0.13
N THR A 109 -16.54 -16.73 -0.25
CA THR A 109 -16.67 -17.03 -1.65
C THR A 109 -17.14 -15.71 -2.20
N PRO A 110 -16.27 -14.94 -2.90
CA PRO A 110 -16.72 -13.70 -3.46
C PRO A 110 -17.94 -14.11 -4.26
N THR A 111 -19.13 -13.69 -3.83
CA THR A 111 -20.25 -13.59 -4.75
C THR A 111 -19.61 -12.85 -5.91
N PRO A 112 -19.43 -13.47 -7.10
CA PRO A 112 -18.78 -12.80 -8.20
C PRO A 112 -19.51 -11.49 -8.30
N ALA A 113 -18.80 -10.39 -8.02
CA ALA A 113 -19.43 -9.10 -7.86
C ALA A 113 -20.19 -8.89 -9.17
N ALA A 114 -21.52 -8.92 -9.09
CA ALA A 114 -22.36 -9.17 -10.26
C ALA A 114 -22.28 -8.04 -11.31
N ASN A 115 -21.46 -7.02 -11.05
CA ASN A 115 -21.20 -5.84 -11.84
C ASN A 115 -19.70 -5.46 -11.93
N VAL A 116 -18.76 -6.39 -11.75
CA VAL A 116 -17.36 -6.07 -12.09
C VAL A 116 -17.21 -6.12 -13.61
N PRO A 117 -16.87 -5.00 -14.27
CA PRO A 117 -16.71 -4.98 -15.72
C PRO A 117 -15.67 -6.03 -16.15
N PRO A 118 -15.87 -6.70 -17.29
CA PRO A 118 -14.96 -7.75 -17.77
C PRO A 118 -13.54 -7.24 -18.06
N GLU A 119 -13.36 -5.93 -18.23
CA GLU A 119 -12.03 -5.29 -18.35
C GLU A 119 -11.26 -5.21 -17.03
N PHE A 120 -11.88 -5.49 -15.88
CA PHE A 120 -11.25 -5.40 -14.57
C PHE A 120 -10.57 -6.72 -14.18
N VAL A 121 -9.23 -6.71 -14.09
CA VAL A 121 -8.44 -7.89 -13.71
C VAL A 121 -8.26 -7.95 -12.20
N ALA A 122 -7.86 -6.85 -11.56
CA ALA A 122 -7.61 -6.79 -10.12
C ALA A 122 -7.66 -5.36 -9.57
N LEU A 123 -8.02 -5.23 -8.29
CA LEU A 123 -7.87 -4.03 -7.46
C LEU A 123 -6.87 -4.35 -6.36
N TYR A 124 -5.78 -3.59 -6.28
CA TYR A 124 -4.87 -3.64 -5.14
C TYR A 124 -5.12 -2.42 -4.26
N ALA A 125 -5.36 -2.65 -2.96
CA ALA A 125 -5.65 -1.59 -2.00
C ALA A 125 -4.50 -0.57 -1.92
N HIS A 126 -3.26 -1.08 -2.00
CA HIS A 126 -2.04 -0.28 -2.06
C HIS A 126 -1.16 -0.77 -3.22
N ARG A 127 -0.40 0.12 -3.87
CA ARG A 127 0.57 -0.27 -4.89
C ARG A 127 1.62 -1.26 -4.36
N ALA A 128 1.99 -1.13 -3.09
CA ALA A 128 2.88 -2.07 -2.42
C ALA A 128 2.30 -3.50 -2.31
N ASP A 129 0.98 -3.68 -2.47
CA ASP A 129 0.33 -4.99 -2.45
C ASP A 129 0.33 -5.67 -3.84
N THR A 130 0.81 -5.00 -4.88
CA THR A 130 0.99 -5.64 -6.19
C THR A 130 2.01 -6.78 -6.07
N PRO A 131 1.80 -7.95 -6.70
CA PRO A 131 2.78 -9.03 -6.67
C PRO A 131 4.12 -8.52 -7.21
N ASN A 132 5.22 -8.81 -6.49
CA ASN A 132 6.55 -8.30 -6.83
C ASN A 132 6.92 -8.51 -8.30
N GLU A 133 6.56 -9.67 -8.86
CA GLU A 133 6.88 -10.02 -10.25
C GLU A 133 5.92 -9.44 -11.29
N LEU A 134 4.78 -8.87 -10.90
CA LEU A 134 3.73 -8.45 -11.83
C LEU A 134 4.25 -7.45 -12.87
N TRP A 135 4.90 -6.39 -12.42
CA TRP A 135 5.43 -5.31 -13.26
C TRP A 135 6.42 -5.84 -14.30
N LEU A 136 7.39 -6.63 -13.84
CA LEU A 136 8.41 -7.20 -14.70
C LEU A 136 7.84 -8.28 -15.64
N LYS A 137 6.87 -9.06 -15.17
CA LYS A 137 6.16 -10.06 -15.99
C LYS A 137 5.40 -9.39 -17.14
N LEU A 138 4.66 -8.32 -16.86
CA LEU A 138 3.95 -7.57 -17.90
C LEU A 138 4.93 -6.91 -18.87
N LEU A 139 6.00 -6.30 -18.35
CA LEU A 139 7.06 -5.70 -19.17
C LEU A 139 7.73 -6.73 -20.11
N LYS A 140 8.12 -7.90 -19.57
CA LYS A 140 8.69 -9.00 -20.36
C LYS A 140 7.67 -9.62 -21.31
N GLY A 141 6.39 -9.58 -20.96
CA GLY A 141 5.28 -10.12 -21.75
C GLY A 141 4.88 -9.24 -22.94
N ALA A 142 5.10 -7.93 -22.90
CA ALA A 142 4.69 -6.98 -23.94
C ALA A 142 5.40 -7.24 -25.28
N ASN A 143 4.68 -7.24 -26.39
CA ASN A 143 5.18 -7.53 -27.74
C ASN A 143 4.79 -6.49 -28.79
N GLU A 144 3.92 -5.54 -28.47
CA GLU A 144 3.47 -4.51 -29.41
C GLU A 144 3.75 -3.11 -28.89
N ARG A 145 3.36 -2.82 -27.63
CA ARG A 145 3.52 -1.48 -27.05
C ARG A 145 3.76 -1.47 -25.55
N ILE A 146 4.62 -0.56 -25.11
CA ILE A 146 4.81 -0.18 -23.73
C ILE A 146 4.58 1.33 -23.60
N ASP A 147 3.65 1.78 -22.77
CA ASP A 147 3.44 3.20 -22.48
C ASP A 147 3.59 3.43 -20.97
N LEU A 148 4.51 4.30 -20.54
CA LEU A 148 4.74 4.65 -19.14
C LEU A 148 4.41 6.13 -18.91
N PHE A 149 3.52 6.45 -17.98
CA PHE A 149 3.18 7.81 -17.59
C PHE A 149 3.18 7.95 -16.07
N ALA A 150 4.15 8.71 -15.54
CA ALA A 150 4.27 8.97 -14.12
C ALA A 150 5.07 10.24 -13.85
N ASN A 151 5.18 10.67 -12.59
CA ASN A 151 6.20 11.67 -12.24
C ASN A 151 7.60 11.06 -12.38
N ALA A 152 7.87 9.95 -11.69
CA ALA A 152 9.21 9.37 -11.63
C ALA A 152 9.29 7.88 -12.01
N SER A 153 8.22 7.08 -11.87
CA SER A 153 8.26 5.63 -12.17
C SER A 153 9.49 4.88 -11.60
N LEU A 154 10.02 5.32 -10.45
CA LEU A 154 11.29 4.84 -9.89
C LEU A 154 11.24 3.40 -9.39
N PHE A 155 10.06 2.97 -8.92
CA PHE A 155 9.85 1.61 -8.44
C PHE A 155 10.23 0.56 -9.50
N LEU A 156 10.06 0.88 -10.80
CA LEU A 156 10.33 -0.08 -11.86
C LEU A 156 11.83 -0.44 -11.92
N PRO A 157 12.77 0.50 -12.14
CA PRO A 157 14.20 0.18 -12.13
C PRO A 157 14.78 -0.11 -10.74
N GLU A 158 14.22 0.43 -9.65
CA GLU A 158 14.72 0.15 -8.29
C GLU A 158 14.41 -1.29 -7.84
N ASP A 159 13.18 -1.75 -8.06
CA ASP A 159 12.78 -3.11 -7.68
C ASP A 159 13.18 -4.14 -8.76
N ASN A 160 13.42 -3.70 -10.00
CA ASN A 160 13.78 -4.55 -11.14
C ASN A 160 14.97 -3.96 -11.90
N PRO A 161 16.22 -4.22 -11.44
CA PRO A 161 17.42 -3.63 -12.02
C PRO A 161 17.59 -3.91 -13.53
N GLU A 162 17.00 -4.99 -14.05
CA GLU A 162 17.04 -5.32 -15.48
C GLU A 162 16.01 -4.57 -16.34
N ALA A 163 15.08 -3.80 -15.76
CA ALA A 163 13.94 -3.26 -16.49
C ALA A 163 14.36 -2.37 -17.68
N ILE A 164 15.41 -1.57 -17.51
CA ILE A 164 15.93 -0.68 -18.57
C ILE A 164 16.47 -1.51 -19.75
N GLU A 165 17.23 -2.57 -19.49
CA GLU A 165 17.74 -3.45 -20.54
C GLU A 165 16.61 -4.23 -21.21
N VAL A 166 15.57 -4.63 -20.47
CA VAL A 166 14.38 -5.27 -21.05
C VAL A 166 13.66 -4.30 -21.99
N ILE A 167 13.43 -3.05 -21.58
CA ILE A 167 12.78 -2.03 -22.44
C ILE A 167 13.59 -1.83 -23.72
N LYS A 168 14.92 -1.70 -23.59
CA LYS A 168 15.82 -1.55 -24.74
C LYS A 168 15.77 -2.74 -25.70
N ALA A 169 15.80 -3.97 -25.18
CA ALA A 169 15.70 -5.18 -25.98
C ALA A 169 14.33 -5.31 -26.67
N LYS A 170 13.24 -4.93 -25.98
CA LYS A 170 11.89 -4.91 -26.54
C LYS A 170 11.78 -3.90 -27.69
N ALA A 171 12.28 -2.67 -27.50
CA ALA A 171 12.33 -1.67 -28.56
C ALA A 171 13.11 -2.17 -29.79
N GLY A 172 14.30 -2.76 -29.58
CA GLY A 172 15.09 -3.38 -30.64
C GLY A 172 14.43 -4.57 -31.34
N SER A 173 13.39 -5.16 -30.73
CA SER A 173 12.56 -6.22 -31.31
C SER A 173 11.29 -5.69 -32.00
N GLY A 174 11.13 -4.37 -32.08
CA GLY A 174 10.01 -3.71 -32.78
C GLY A 174 8.88 -3.23 -31.89
N VAL A 175 8.95 -3.44 -30.57
CA VAL A 175 7.95 -2.91 -29.61
C VAL A 175 8.02 -1.38 -29.59
N LYS A 176 6.87 -0.70 -29.70
CA LYS A 176 6.82 0.75 -29.57
C LYS A 176 6.80 1.15 -28.10
N VAL A 177 7.72 2.01 -27.68
CA VAL A 177 7.85 2.43 -26.29
C VAL A 177 7.63 3.93 -26.18
N ARG A 178 6.68 4.36 -25.36
CA ARG A 178 6.49 5.77 -25.00
C ARG A 178 6.71 5.95 -23.50
N ILE A 179 7.59 6.87 -23.14
CA ILE A 179 7.92 7.17 -21.75
C ILE A 179 7.62 8.64 -21.51
N LEU A 180 6.70 8.91 -20.59
CA LEU A 180 6.24 10.24 -20.22
C LEU A 180 6.47 10.45 -18.73
N LEU A 181 7.55 11.17 -18.40
CA LEU A 181 7.89 11.49 -17.01
C LEU A 181 7.56 12.94 -16.65
N GLY A 182 7.50 13.25 -15.36
CA GLY A 182 7.34 14.63 -14.92
C GLY A 182 8.57 15.46 -15.26
N ASP A 183 8.37 16.77 -15.49
CA ASP A 183 9.47 17.73 -15.52
C ASP A 183 9.83 18.12 -14.08
N PRO A 184 11.08 17.86 -13.62
CA PRO A 184 11.49 18.18 -12.25
C PRO A 184 11.51 19.69 -11.96
N LYS A 185 11.51 20.55 -12.99
CA LYS A 185 11.50 22.00 -12.85
C LYS A 185 10.08 22.58 -12.83
N SER A 186 9.06 21.78 -13.14
CA SER A 186 7.68 22.24 -13.26
C SER A 186 7.05 22.67 -11.93
N GLU A 187 6.13 23.63 -11.99
CA GLU A 187 5.32 24.02 -10.84
C GLU A 187 4.40 22.88 -10.37
N ALA A 188 3.94 22.02 -11.28
CA ALA A 188 3.14 20.85 -10.92
C ALA A 188 3.93 19.85 -10.04
N ALA A 189 5.21 19.59 -10.37
CA ALA A 189 6.07 18.75 -9.55
C ALA A 189 6.32 19.35 -8.16
N LYS A 190 6.55 20.67 -8.09
CA LYS A 190 6.72 21.39 -6.82
C LYS A 190 5.45 21.34 -5.97
N LEU A 191 4.30 21.68 -6.56
CA LEU A 191 2.99 21.65 -5.89
C LEU A 191 2.74 20.26 -5.31
N ARG A 192 2.94 19.21 -6.11
CA ARG A 192 2.77 17.83 -5.64
C ARG A 192 3.69 17.49 -4.47
N GLY A 193 4.92 17.98 -4.49
CA GLY A 193 5.86 17.89 -3.37
C GLY A 193 5.29 18.50 -2.08
N TYR A 194 4.71 19.70 -2.16
CA TYR A 194 4.03 20.32 -1.01
C TYR A 194 2.82 19.52 -0.53
N GLU A 195 1.97 19.07 -1.46
CA GLU A 195 0.75 18.31 -1.14
C GLU A 195 1.07 16.99 -0.44
N GLU A 196 2.12 16.27 -0.88
CA GLU A 196 2.59 15.03 -0.26
C GLU A 196 3.52 15.24 0.95
N GLN A 197 3.78 16.48 1.36
CA GLN A 197 4.73 16.83 2.43
C GLN A 197 6.16 16.31 2.17
N LEU A 198 6.51 16.08 0.91
CA LEU A 198 7.86 15.69 0.46
C LEU A 198 8.69 16.89 0.02
N PHE A 199 8.07 18.03 -0.23
CA PHE A 199 8.71 19.24 -0.75
C PHE A 199 9.57 18.92 -1.98
N ASP A 200 10.87 19.22 -1.95
CA ASP A 200 11.81 18.92 -3.04
C ASP A 200 12.00 17.42 -3.32
N GLY A 201 11.44 16.54 -2.49
CA GLY A 201 11.49 15.10 -2.68
C GLY A 201 10.84 14.61 -3.97
N ILE A 202 9.77 15.26 -4.45
CA ILE A 202 9.17 14.90 -5.75
C ILE A 202 10.06 15.32 -6.92
N PRO A 203 10.49 16.60 -7.07
CA PRO A 203 11.49 16.99 -8.06
C PRO A 203 12.76 16.14 -8.04
N GLY A 204 13.31 15.85 -6.86
CA GLY A 204 14.52 15.03 -6.73
C GLY A 204 14.31 13.58 -7.21
N ARG A 205 13.16 12.98 -6.91
CA ARG A 205 12.79 11.65 -7.42
C ARG A 205 12.65 11.63 -8.94
N ILE A 206 12.08 12.68 -9.53
CA ILE A 206 11.99 12.81 -10.98
C ILE A 206 13.41 12.86 -11.58
N GLN A 207 14.31 13.69 -11.03
CA GLN A 207 15.71 13.75 -11.50
C GLN A 207 16.41 12.39 -11.40
N MET A 208 16.21 11.67 -10.30
CA MET A 208 16.75 10.33 -10.12
C MET A 208 16.20 9.35 -11.17
N ALA A 209 14.92 9.43 -11.50
CA ALA A 209 14.33 8.63 -12.57
C ALA A 209 14.97 8.94 -13.92
N LEU A 210 15.14 10.22 -14.25
CA LEU A 210 15.80 10.61 -15.51
C LEU A 210 17.20 10.01 -15.61
N ALA A 211 17.94 9.92 -14.51
CA ALA A 211 19.24 9.24 -14.48
C ALA A 211 19.14 7.74 -14.80
N TYR A 212 18.17 7.03 -14.23
CA TYR A 212 17.94 5.61 -14.52
C TYR A 212 17.50 5.35 -15.97
N TYR A 213 16.62 6.20 -16.50
CA TYR A 213 16.03 6.01 -17.83
C TYR A 213 16.87 6.65 -18.96
N LYS A 214 17.91 7.44 -18.65
CA LYS A 214 18.82 8.07 -19.63
C LYS A 214 19.34 7.09 -20.70
N PRO A 215 19.69 5.83 -20.42
CA PRO A 215 20.14 4.87 -21.44
C PRO A 215 19.13 4.54 -22.54
N LEU A 216 17.85 4.90 -22.38
CA LEU A 216 16.80 4.68 -23.36
C LEU A 216 16.64 5.84 -24.35
N VAL A 217 17.24 6.99 -24.07
CA VAL A 217 17.17 8.16 -24.95
C VAL A 217 17.91 7.87 -26.26
N GLY A 218 17.26 8.13 -27.39
CA GLY A 218 17.81 7.93 -28.73
C GLY A 218 17.84 6.47 -29.20
N ILE A 219 17.27 5.53 -28.44
CA ILE A 219 17.04 4.16 -28.91
C ILE A 219 15.88 4.16 -29.91
N ASP A 220 16.11 3.58 -31.09
CA ASP A 220 15.05 3.44 -32.08
C ASP A 220 13.86 2.64 -31.51
N GLY A 221 12.65 3.14 -31.72
CA GLY A 221 11.43 2.61 -31.12
C GLY A 221 11.11 3.10 -29.70
N VAL A 222 11.99 3.89 -29.07
CA VAL A 222 11.70 4.58 -27.79
C VAL A 222 11.49 6.07 -28.03
N GLU A 223 10.31 6.57 -27.67
CA GLU A 223 10.04 7.99 -27.52
C GLU A 223 10.02 8.35 -26.03
N PHE A 224 10.76 9.39 -25.65
CA PHE A 224 10.86 9.84 -24.27
C PHE A 224 10.55 11.33 -24.18
N ARG A 225 9.50 11.67 -23.44
CA ARG A 225 9.01 13.03 -23.22
C ARG A 225 8.89 13.38 -21.73
N LEU A 226 8.93 14.66 -21.43
CA LEU A 226 8.58 15.23 -20.12
C LEU A 226 7.26 15.99 -20.22
N GLN A 227 6.54 16.07 -19.09
CA GLN A 227 5.30 16.84 -18.96
C GLN A 227 5.27 17.67 -17.67
N ALA A 228 4.50 18.77 -17.69
CA ALA A 228 4.38 19.71 -16.57
C ALA A 228 2.93 19.85 -16.05
N THR A 229 2.06 18.89 -16.36
CA THR A 229 0.64 18.86 -16.00
C THR A 229 0.39 18.26 -14.61
N SER A 230 -0.83 18.46 -14.10
CA SER A 230 -1.32 17.74 -12.92
C SER A 230 -1.51 16.26 -13.24
N LEU A 231 -0.78 15.41 -12.52
CA LEU A 231 -0.85 13.96 -12.67
C LEU A 231 -1.97 13.36 -11.81
N TYR A 232 -3.15 13.14 -12.41
CA TYR A 232 -4.31 12.55 -11.73
C TYR A 232 -4.14 11.07 -11.36
N ASN A 233 -3.44 10.32 -12.20
CA ASN A 233 -3.05 8.92 -11.99
C ASN A 233 -1.74 8.67 -12.76
N SER A 234 -1.03 7.60 -12.42
CA SER A 234 0.05 7.07 -13.26
C SER A 234 -0.46 5.89 -14.06
N ILE A 235 -0.08 5.81 -15.33
CA ILE A 235 -0.54 4.78 -16.28
C ILE A 235 0.66 3.98 -16.75
N PHE A 236 0.56 2.66 -16.69
CA PHE A 236 1.57 1.75 -17.18
C PHE A 236 0.91 0.70 -18.05
N ARG A 237 1.04 0.84 -19.36
CA ARG A 237 0.47 -0.06 -20.35
C ARG A 237 1.52 -1.02 -20.88
N TYR A 238 1.09 -2.27 -21.02
CA TYR A 238 1.82 -3.38 -21.63
C TYR A 238 0.86 -4.11 -22.57
N ASP A 239 0.90 -3.78 -23.86
CA ASP A 239 -0.05 -4.22 -24.88
C ASP A 239 -1.52 -3.96 -24.51
N ASP A 240 -2.26 -4.99 -24.15
CA ASP A 240 -3.68 -4.96 -23.75
C ASP A 240 -3.86 -5.06 -22.23
N GLU A 241 -2.78 -4.99 -21.44
CA GLU A 241 -2.80 -4.94 -19.98
C GLU A 241 -2.40 -3.53 -19.52
N MET A 242 -3.05 -3.01 -18.49
CA MET A 242 -2.78 -1.68 -17.94
C MET A 242 -2.84 -1.68 -16.42
N LEU A 243 -1.81 -1.12 -15.80
CA LEU A 243 -1.78 -0.82 -14.37
C LEU A 243 -1.94 0.69 -14.19
N ILE A 244 -2.91 1.10 -13.39
CA ILE A 244 -3.20 2.50 -13.12
C ILE A 244 -3.01 2.75 -11.63
N ASN A 245 -1.96 3.48 -11.28
CA ASN A 245 -1.74 3.94 -9.92
C ASN A 245 -2.57 5.18 -9.67
N GLN A 246 -3.56 5.07 -8.80
CA GLN A 246 -4.31 6.22 -8.35
C GLN A 246 -3.42 7.14 -7.52
N HIS A 247 -3.81 8.40 -7.40
CA HIS A 247 -3.16 9.35 -6.50
C HIS A 247 -4.19 9.86 -5.49
N ILE A 248 -3.80 9.89 -4.24
CA ILE A 248 -4.62 10.40 -3.14
C ILE A 248 -3.89 11.63 -2.58
N TYR A 249 -4.60 12.74 -2.44
CA TYR A 249 -4.04 13.98 -1.91
C TYR A 249 -3.41 13.73 -0.52
N GLY A 250 -2.15 14.15 -0.33
CA GLY A 250 -1.43 13.95 0.93
C GLY A 250 -0.91 12.53 1.17
N ALA A 251 -1.10 11.60 0.24
CA ALA A 251 -0.64 10.22 0.34
C ALA A 251 0.53 9.96 -0.59
N TYR A 252 1.49 9.15 -0.12
CA TYR A 252 2.57 8.67 -0.96
C TYR A 252 2.09 7.65 -1.99
N GLY A 253 2.70 7.64 -3.16
CA GLY A 253 2.30 6.74 -4.25
C GLY A 253 2.39 5.23 -3.96
N TYR A 254 3.04 4.77 -2.88
CA TYR A 254 3.08 3.34 -2.53
C TYR A 254 1.84 2.85 -1.75
N ILE A 255 1.13 3.75 -1.06
CA ILE A 255 -0.13 3.45 -0.36
C ILE A 255 -1.36 3.73 -1.22
N ALA A 256 -1.19 4.28 -2.41
CA ALA A 256 -2.31 4.55 -3.30
C ALA A 256 -2.77 3.26 -4.02
N PRO A 257 -4.06 3.11 -4.35
CA PRO A 257 -4.57 1.93 -5.03
C PRO A 257 -4.03 1.74 -6.45
N ILE A 258 -3.93 0.48 -6.89
CA ILE A 258 -3.69 0.11 -8.29
C ILE A 258 -4.94 -0.53 -8.88
N LEU A 259 -5.39 -0.02 -10.03
CA LEU A 259 -6.35 -0.71 -10.90
C LEU A 259 -5.57 -1.49 -11.95
N HIS A 260 -5.83 -2.79 -12.08
CA HIS A 260 -5.33 -3.60 -13.18
C HIS A 260 -6.47 -3.85 -14.15
N LEU A 261 -6.36 -3.26 -15.34
CA LEU A 261 -7.30 -3.44 -16.44
C LEU A 261 -6.70 -4.29 -17.55
N ARG A 262 -7.58 -5.00 -18.26
CA ARG A 262 -7.30 -5.61 -19.56
C ARG A 262 -8.23 -5.00 -20.59
N LYS A 263 -7.70 -4.67 -21.76
CA LYS A 263 -8.49 -4.22 -22.90
C LYS A 263 -9.53 -5.27 -23.27
N GLN A 264 -10.79 -4.86 -23.31
CA GLN A 264 -11.92 -5.75 -23.58
C GLN A 264 -12.82 -5.14 -24.66
N PRO A 265 -13.17 -5.88 -25.73
CA PRO A 265 -14.14 -5.40 -26.71
C PRO A 265 -15.47 -5.04 -26.07
N GLY A 266 -15.98 -3.85 -26.40
CA GLY A 266 -17.26 -3.33 -25.87
C GLY A 266 -17.16 -2.68 -24.49
N ALA A 267 -15.97 -2.63 -23.88
CA ALA A 267 -15.68 -1.84 -22.69
C ALA A 267 -14.90 -0.57 -23.07
N ASP A 268 -14.87 0.44 -22.19
CA ASP A 268 -14.31 1.75 -22.53
C ASP A 268 -13.33 2.34 -21.51
N MET A 269 -13.14 1.74 -20.31
CA MET A 269 -12.23 2.31 -19.31
C MET A 269 -10.79 2.33 -19.81
N PHE A 270 -10.32 1.21 -20.40
CA PHE A 270 -8.96 1.13 -20.95
C PHE A 270 -8.71 2.25 -21.97
N ASP A 271 -9.61 2.42 -22.93
CA ASP A 271 -9.50 3.45 -23.98
C ASP A 271 -9.65 4.86 -23.41
N THR A 272 -10.40 5.03 -22.33
CA THR A 272 -10.57 6.32 -21.64
C THR A 272 -9.27 6.77 -20.98
N TYR A 273 -8.57 5.87 -20.28
CA TYR A 273 -7.25 6.15 -19.74
C TYR A 273 -6.22 6.40 -20.86
N MET A 274 -6.29 5.65 -21.98
CA MET A 274 -5.40 5.91 -23.11
C MET A 274 -5.66 7.27 -23.78
N LYS A 275 -6.93 7.70 -23.94
CA LYS A 275 -7.23 9.06 -24.42
C LYS A 275 -6.66 10.14 -23.50
N SER A 276 -6.65 9.90 -22.19
CA SER A 276 -6.00 10.82 -21.24
C SER A 276 -4.48 10.83 -21.40
N PHE A 277 -3.85 9.66 -21.56
CA PHE A 277 -2.41 9.56 -21.85
C PHE A 277 -2.08 10.32 -23.14
N ASP A 278 -2.81 10.04 -24.22
CA ASP A 278 -2.53 10.58 -25.55
C ASP A 278 -2.72 12.09 -25.57
N ARG A 279 -3.71 12.65 -24.85
CA ARG A 279 -3.84 14.10 -24.70
C ARG A 279 -2.59 14.73 -24.08
N VAL A 280 -2.09 14.17 -22.97
CA VAL A 280 -0.87 14.72 -22.34
C VAL A 280 0.33 14.53 -23.27
N TRP A 281 0.43 13.38 -23.92
CA TRP A 281 1.50 13.07 -24.86
C TRP A 281 1.54 14.04 -26.05
N ASP A 282 0.40 14.31 -26.67
CA ASP A 282 0.33 15.11 -27.91
C ASP A 282 0.30 16.62 -27.65
N GLU A 283 -0.34 17.06 -26.56
CA GLU A 283 -0.65 18.49 -26.33
C GLU A 283 0.19 19.10 -25.20
N GLU A 284 0.61 18.32 -24.20
CA GLU A 284 1.15 18.84 -22.93
C GLU A 284 2.53 18.24 -22.56
N SER A 285 3.26 17.75 -23.55
CA SER A 285 4.59 17.17 -23.36
C SER A 285 5.59 17.60 -24.41
N TYR A 286 6.87 17.46 -24.09
CA TYR A 286 7.97 17.80 -24.98
C TYR A 286 9.09 16.77 -24.86
N GLU A 287 9.90 16.62 -25.91
CA GLU A 287 10.98 15.64 -25.96
C GLU A 287 12.00 15.84 -24.83
N TYR A 288 12.38 14.74 -24.17
CA TYR A 288 13.42 14.77 -23.15
C TYR A 288 14.80 14.77 -23.82
N LEU A 289 15.50 15.90 -23.68
CA LEU A 289 16.89 16.04 -24.11
C LEU A 289 17.79 16.04 -22.87
N PRO A 290 18.59 14.99 -22.63
CA PRO A 290 19.51 14.97 -21.51
C PRO A 290 20.64 15.97 -21.73
N ASP A 291 21.05 16.63 -20.65
CA ASP A 291 22.28 17.42 -20.59
C ASP A 291 23.54 16.53 -20.82
#